data_AF-A0A7Y2BF11-F1
#
_entry.id   AF-A0A7Y2BF11-F1
#
_cell.length_a   1.000
_cell.length_b   1.000
_cell.length_c   1.000
_cell.angle_alpha   90.00
_cell.angle_beta   90.00
_cell.angle_gamma   90.00
#
_symmetry.space_group_name_H-M   'P 1'
#
loop_
_entity.id
_entity.type
_entity.pdbx_description
1 polymer ?
#
loop_
_entity_poly.entity_id
_entity_poly.type
_entity_poly.pdbx_seq_one_letter_code
_entity_poly.pdbx_strand_id
1 'polypeptide(L)'
;MLRSFLRALVALTLTLGPLGCSKDDAPPFVDGLGRCADSDPLRQVFWGDTHIHTTLSLDANMQGTRTTPQDAYRFARGEAIALQPYDEDGTATRMAAIERPLDFVMLSDHAEFLGTLKVCNDPSSPAYDAQLEDDDLVDCTDYRAAQQFDATPEFARNVFVRINGLLNLPPEDVTYPALCGPGSAYCLEAGMDVWSGIVDAAESAYDRTDSCGFTSFPGYEWTGQSDGRNLHRNVMFRNERVTDLPYSYFDVPYPEELWARLVAECLDADNGCDVLTIPHNSNLSDGLYFDDKMANGDPFTPEYAELRNAMEPVIEIYQHKGASECLPGAATADELCGFEVIPFSNLATTNLERITPPDPKGFLRYAYGEGMRFEGSLGTNPFQYGITAATDTHTSTPGFVAEDDFKGHGGAGQPNRFLPPPPGFPDVEYLSPGGLTAVWA
;
A
#
# COMPACT_ATOMS: atom_id res chain seq x y z
N MET A 1 4.74 -83.49 18.13
CA MET A 1 4.62 -82.55 16.99
C MET A 1 3.55 -81.52 17.33
N LEU A 2 3.92 -80.35 17.82
CA LEU A 2 3.00 -79.21 17.93
C LEU A 2 3.81 -77.92 17.69
N ARG A 3 3.33 -77.12 16.74
CA ARG A 3 4.03 -76.02 16.08
C ARG A 3 4.11 -74.78 16.98
N SER A 4 5.30 -74.18 17.05
CA SER A 4 5.52 -72.83 17.60
C SER A 4 5.24 -71.79 16.52
N PHE A 5 4.39 -70.80 16.82
CA PHE A 5 4.21 -69.59 16.00
C PHE A 5 4.92 -68.43 16.71
N LEU A 6 6.01 -67.95 16.13
CA LEU A 6 6.70 -66.73 16.53
C LEU A 6 6.11 -65.58 15.69
N ARG A 7 5.45 -64.60 16.33
CA ARG A 7 5.05 -63.34 15.68
C ARG A 7 6.21 -62.35 15.83
N ALA A 8 6.83 -61.99 14.71
CA ALA A 8 7.79 -60.90 14.62
C ALA A 8 7.03 -59.57 14.60
N LEU A 9 7.31 -58.70 15.58
CA LEU A 9 6.87 -57.31 15.59
C LEU A 9 7.91 -56.50 14.79
N VAL A 10 7.53 -55.97 13.62
CA VAL A 10 8.33 -55.02 12.86
C VAL A 10 7.98 -53.63 13.40
N ALA A 11 8.90 -53.04 14.17
CA ALA A 11 8.81 -51.63 14.58
C ALA A 11 9.29 -50.76 13.42
N LEU A 12 8.35 -50.17 12.68
CA LEU A 12 8.64 -49.16 11.66
C LEU A 12 8.93 -47.84 12.38
N THR A 13 10.20 -47.49 12.49
CA THR A 13 10.63 -46.18 13.00
C THR A 13 10.47 -45.16 11.87
N LEU A 14 9.40 -44.37 11.90
CA LEU A 14 9.30 -43.15 11.10
C LEU A 14 10.33 -42.16 11.64
N THR A 15 11.43 -41.99 10.92
CA THR A 15 12.31 -40.83 11.08
C THR A 15 11.61 -39.63 10.48
N LEU A 16 10.94 -38.84 11.31
CA LEU A 16 10.62 -37.45 10.99
C LEU A 16 11.95 -36.71 10.80
N GLY A 17 12.34 -36.49 9.55
CA GLY A 17 13.38 -35.52 9.24
C GLY A 17 12.86 -34.12 9.60
N PRO A 18 13.68 -33.26 10.23
CA PRO A 18 13.28 -31.88 10.41
C PRO A 18 13.15 -31.27 9.01
N LEU A 19 11.95 -30.79 8.67
CA LEU A 19 11.75 -29.78 7.64
C LEU A 19 12.58 -28.59 8.09
N GLY A 20 13.79 -28.47 7.55
CA GLY A 20 14.68 -27.38 7.86
C GLY A 20 14.05 -26.10 7.36
N CYS A 21 13.85 -25.13 8.26
CA CYS A 21 13.80 -23.74 7.88
C CYS A 21 14.99 -23.50 6.95
N SER A 22 14.73 -22.97 5.75
CA SER A 22 15.80 -22.46 4.89
C SER A 22 16.67 -21.56 5.75
N LYS A 23 17.92 -21.98 5.99
CA LYS A 23 18.93 -21.06 6.47
C LYS A 23 19.28 -20.25 5.24
N ASP A 24 18.87 -18.99 5.22
CA ASP A 24 19.50 -18.01 4.37
C ASP A 24 20.96 -17.91 4.79
N ASP A 25 21.80 -18.73 4.16
CA ASP A 25 23.26 -18.76 4.34
C ASP A 25 23.95 -17.60 3.60
N ALA A 26 23.18 -16.76 2.89
CA ALA A 26 23.70 -15.51 2.35
C ALA A 26 24.03 -14.56 3.51
N PRO A 27 25.24 -13.99 3.56
CA PRO A 27 25.54 -12.95 4.54
C PRO A 27 24.52 -11.80 4.34
N PRO A 28 23.95 -11.25 5.42
CA PRO A 28 23.02 -10.14 5.30
C PRO A 28 23.70 -9.00 4.55
N PHE A 29 22.94 -8.29 3.72
CA PHE A 29 23.41 -7.06 3.11
C PHE A 29 23.92 -6.12 4.22
N VAL A 30 25.10 -5.56 4.00
CA VAL A 30 25.69 -4.55 4.88
C VAL A 30 25.85 -3.30 4.04
N ASP A 31 25.08 -2.27 4.39
CA ASP A 31 25.17 -0.95 3.76
C ASP A 31 26.58 -0.36 3.90
N GLY A 32 26.90 0.69 3.14
CA GLY A 32 28.18 1.39 3.20
C GLY A 32 28.56 1.91 4.60
N LEU A 33 27.58 2.02 5.50
CA LEU A 33 27.75 2.39 6.91
C LEU A 33 28.32 1.27 7.79
N GLY A 34 28.26 0.01 7.34
CA GLY A 34 28.60 -1.13 8.17
C GLY A 34 27.42 -1.58 9.04
N ARG A 35 27.72 -2.10 10.23
CA ARG A 35 26.69 -2.47 11.21
C ARG A 35 26.43 -1.33 12.17
N CYS A 36 25.15 -1.09 12.45
CA CYS A 36 24.71 -0.16 13.47
C CYS A 36 25.29 -0.50 14.85
N ALA A 37 25.50 0.50 15.70
CA ALA A 37 26.07 0.36 17.03
C ALA A 37 25.26 -0.58 17.93
N ASP A 38 23.95 -0.64 17.73
CA ASP A 38 23.01 -1.51 18.45
C ASP A 38 22.70 -2.83 17.72
N SER A 39 23.55 -3.25 16.76
CA SER A 39 23.35 -4.51 16.04
C SER A 39 23.52 -5.72 16.98
N ASP A 40 22.47 -6.51 17.14
CA ASP A 40 22.51 -7.80 17.87
C ASP A 40 22.66 -8.97 16.88
N PRO A 41 23.68 -9.85 17.01
CA PRO A 41 23.79 -11.10 16.25
C PRO A 41 22.57 -12.04 16.35
N LEU A 42 21.75 -11.92 17.40
CA LEU A 42 20.51 -12.65 17.59
C LEU A 42 19.29 -11.96 16.96
N ARG A 43 19.49 -10.80 16.32
CA ARG A 43 18.45 -9.92 15.77
C ARG A 43 17.59 -9.26 16.84
N GLN A 44 16.87 -8.22 16.45
CA GLN A 44 15.90 -7.53 17.29
C GLN A 44 14.64 -7.14 16.52
N VAL A 45 13.61 -6.73 17.25
CA VAL A 45 12.35 -6.29 16.64
C VAL A 45 12.43 -4.80 16.34
N PHE A 46 12.10 -4.45 15.10
CA PHE A 46 11.92 -3.09 14.64
C PHE A 46 10.45 -2.87 14.25
N TRP A 47 9.92 -1.72 14.61
CA TRP A 47 8.54 -1.32 14.36
C TRP A 47 8.51 -0.18 13.34
N GLY A 48 7.65 -0.31 12.35
CA GLY A 48 7.49 0.69 11.32
C GLY A 48 6.11 0.70 10.72
N ASP A 49 5.98 1.49 9.68
CA ASP A 49 4.75 1.64 8.91
C ASP A 49 5.11 1.84 7.44
N THR A 50 4.49 1.05 6.57
CA THR A 50 4.84 0.95 5.14
C THR A 50 3.68 1.34 4.24
N HIS A 51 2.65 1.98 4.78
CA HIS A 51 1.51 2.44 3.99
C HIS A 51 1.02 3.77 4.53
N ILE A 52 1.47 4.87 3.94
CA ILE A 52 1.21 6.24 4.39
C ILE A 52 1.08 7.16 3.19
N HIS A 53 0.04 7.97 3.21
CA HIS A 53 -0.24 9.00 2.23
C HIS A 53 -0.03 10.40 2.81
N THR A 54 0.49 11.27 1.97
CA THR A 54 0.82 12.67 2.24
C THR A 54 0.04 13.60 1.33
N THR A 55 0.35 14.89 1.34
CA THR A 55 -0.22 15.84 0.39
C THR A 55 0.09 15.52 -1.08
N LEU A 56 1.01 14.57 -1.35
CA LEU A 56 1.35 14.10 -2.70
C LEU A 56 0.40 13.02 -3.24
N SER A 57 -0.42 12.38 -2.40
CA SER A 57 -1.42 11.41 -2.86
C SER A 57 -2.74 12.10 -3.18
N LEU A 58 -3.41 11.71 -4.27
CA LEU A 58 -4.69 12.30 -4.68
C LEU A 58 -5.76 12.13 -3.58
N ASP A 59 -5.86 10.94 -3.00
CA ASP A 59 -6.90 10.57 -2.04
C ASP A 59 -6.68 11.20 -0.66
N ALA A 60 -5.45 11.55 -0.29
CA ALA A 60 -5.17 12.39 0.88
C ALA A 60 -5.36 13.89 0.58
N ASN A 61 -4.79 14.36 -0.53
CA ASN A 61 -4.76 15.76 -0.93
C ASN A 61 -6.17 16.34 -1.18
N MET A 62 -7.01 15.60 -1.92
CA MET A 62 -8.41 16.00 -2.17
C MET A 62 -9.27 15.97 -0.91
N GLN A 63 -8.81 15.29 0.14
CA GLN A 63 -9.48 15.23 1.44
C GLN A 63 -8.94 16.22 2.47
N GLY A 64 -8.06 17.12 2.02
CA GLY A 64 -7.59 18.27 2.78
C GLY A 64 -6.26 18.08 3.49
N THR A 65 -5.56 16.98 3.23
CA THR A 65 -4.20 16.77 3.75
C THR A 65 -3.22 17.75 3.10
N ARG A 66 -2.58 18.54 3.95
CA ARG A 66 -1.57 19.55 3.57
C ARG A 66 -0.18 19.22 4.08
N THR A 67 -0.07 18.19 4.92
CA THR A 67 1.18 17.72 5.53
C THR A 67 2.06 17.06 4.48
N THR A 68 3.36 17.35 4.57
CA THR A 68 4.37 16.96 3.58
C THR A 68 5.03 15.64 3.95
N PRO A 69 5.80 15.02 3.03
CA PRO A 69 6.70 13.92 3.38
C PRO A 69 7.61 14.23 4.56
N GLN A 70 8.12 15.47 4.67
CA GLN A 70 8.97 15.87 5.79
C GLN A 70 8.19 15.89 7.12
N ASP A 71 6.92 16.29 7.10
CA ASP A 71 6.06 16.22 8.28
C ASP A 71 5.81 14.77 8.69
N ALA A 72 5.56 13.87 7.74
CA ALA A 72 5.40 12.44 8.02
C ALA A 72 6.62 11.83 8.71
N TYR A 73 7.84 12.12 8.22
CA TYR A 73 9.07 11.64 8.85
C TYR A 73 9.33 12.28 10.22
N ARG A 74 8.98 13.55 10.41
CA ARG A 74 9.03 14.21 11.74
C ARG A 74 8.07 13.52 12.71
N PHE A 75 6.85 13.22 12.26
CA PHE A 75 5.86 12.51 13.05
C PHE A 75 6.32 11.11 13.45
N ALA A 76 6.89 10.35 12.50
CA ALA A 76 7.47 9.03 12.76
C ALA A 76 8.54 9.05 13.85
N ARG A 77 9.24 10.19 14.00
CA ARG A 77 10.24 10.42 15.06
C ARG A 77 9.66 11.00 16.36
N GLY A 78 8.33 11.07 16.48
CA GLY A 78 7.61 11.52 17.67
C GLY A 78 7.34 13.02 17.73
N GLU A 79 7.63 13.79 16.68
CA GLU A 79 7.26 15.21 16.65
C GLU A 79 5.77 15.41 16.39
N ALA A 80 5.19 16.43 17.01
CA ALA A 80 3.80 16.78 16.72
C ALA A 80 3.65 17.45 15.34
N ILE A 81 2.61 17.05 14.61
CA ILE A 81 2.21 17.69 13.34
C ILE A 81 0.79 18.23 13.42
N ALA A 82 0.53 19.22 12.57
CA ALA A 82 -0.75 19.89 12.44
C ALA A 82 -1.61 19.15 11.41
N LEU A 83 -2.88 18.87 11.74
CA LEU A 83 -3.80 18.10 10.91
C LEU A 83 -5.02 18.92 10.50
N GLN A 84 -5.64 18.51 9.39
CA GLN A 84 -6.99 18.96 9.00
C GLN A 84 -8.00 18.73 10.14
N PRO A 85 -9.15 19.44 10.17
CA PRO A 85 -9.49 20.53 9.27
C PRO A 85 -8.66 21.76 9.60
N TYR A 86 -8.48 22.57 8.57
CA TYR A 86 -7.88 23.88 8.65
C TYR A 86 -9.01 24.92 8.59
N ASP A 87 -8.90 25.98 9.37
CA ASP A 87 -9.83 27.12 9.26
C ASP A 87 -9.59 27.94 7.97
N GLU A 88 -10.37 29.00 7.78
CA GLU A 88 -10.30 29.88 6.60
C GLU A 88 -8.90 30.52 6.44
N ASP A 89 -8.23 30.82 7.56
CA ASP A 89 -6.87 31.37 7.59
C ASP A 89 -5.80 30.28 7.37
N GLY A 90 -6.21 29.02 7.23
CA GLY A 90 -5.34 27.87 7.03
C GLY A 90 -4.69 27.34 8.31
N THR A 91 -5.19 27.73 9.48
CA THR A 91 -4.70 27.23 10.78
C THR A 91 -5.32 25.87 11.06
N ALA A 92 -4.47 24.88 11.38
CA ALA A 92 -4.93 23.56 11.80
C ALA A 92 -5.68 23.65 13.14
N THR A 93 -6.79 22.92 13.22
CA THR A 93 -7.59 22.82 14.45
C THR A 93 -7.22 21.61 15.30
N ARG A 94 -6.39 20.70 14.76
CA ARG A 94 -5.96 19.46 15.41
C ARG A 94 -4.45 19.32 15.31
N MET A 95 -3.87 18.67 16.32
CA MET A 95 -2.48 18.22 16.35
C MET A 95 -2.47 16.74 16.69
N ALA A 96 -1.47 16.02 16.22
CA ALA A 96 -1.22 14.63 16.60
C ALA A 96 0.27 14.39 16.82
N ALA A 97 0.60 13.40 17.66
CA ALA A 97 1.93 12.84 17.84
C ALA A 97 1.79 11.38 18.30
N ILE A 98 2.82 10.56 18.06
CA ILE A 98 2.92 9.20 18.61
C ILE A 98 3.76 9.19 19.89
N GLU A 99 3.39 8.34 20.84
CA GLU A 99 4.11 8.23 22.12
C GLU A 99 5.50 7.61 21.97
N ARG A 100 5.66 6.73 20.97
CA ARG A 100 6.90 6.02 20.69
C ARG A 100 7.29 6.25 19.22
N PRO A 101 8.49 6.79 18.95
CA PRO A 101 9.03 6.85 17.60
C PRO A 101 9.09 5.47 16.93
N LEU A 102 8.90 5.44 15.62
CA LEU A 102 9.10 4.27 14.78
C LEU A 102 10.58 4.08 14.46
N ASP A 103 10.96 2.84 14.20
CA ASP A 103 12.30 2.48 13.74
C ASP A 103 12.45 2.67 12.23
N PHE A 104 11.37 2.48 11.47
CA PHE A 104 11.38 2.73 10.03
C PHE A 104 10.03 3.15 9.44
N VAL A 105 10.07 3.83 8.28
CA VAL A 105 8.88 4.22 7.52
C VAL A 105 9.13 4.13 6.02
N MET A 106 8.09 3.74 5.27
CA MET A 106 7.99 3.99 3.84
C MET A 106 6.74 4.80 3.55
N LEU A 107 6.88 5.93 2.86
CA LEU A 107 5.74 6.68 2.34
C LEU A 107 5.29 6.07 1.01
N SER A 108 3.99 5.99 0.77
CA SER A 108 3.38 5.23 -0.32
C SER A 108 2.31 6.06 -1.05
N ASP A 109 2.61 7.32 -1.34
CA ASP A 109 1.70 8.15 -2.15
C ASP A 109 1.43 7.50 -3.52
N HIS A 110 0.20 7.63 -4.03
CA HIS A 110 -0.20 7.09 -5.34
C HIS A 110 0.63 7.65 -6.50
N ALA A 111 1.25 6.78 -7.30
CA ALA A 111 2.07 7.17 -8.45
C ALA A 111 1.26 7.84 -9.57
N GLU A 112 0.01 7.42 -9.75
CA GLU A 112 -0.88 7.74 -10.88
C GLU A 112 -1.09 9.25 -11.06
N PHE A 113 -1.10 9.99 -9.95
CA PHE A 113 -1.46 11.41 -9.94
C PHE A 113 -0.36 12.34 -9.43
N LEU A 114 0.85 11.84 -9.13
CA LEU A 114 1.97 12.69 -8.68
C LEU A 114 2.19 13.89 -9.63
N GLY A 115 2.29 13.58 -10.92
CA GLY A 115 2.43 14.59 -11.97
C GLY A 115 1.20 15.48 -12.10
N THR A 116 -0.01 14.91 -12.06
CA THR A 116 -1.28 15.63 -12.15
C THR A 116 -1.42 16.69 -11.05
N LEU A 117 -1.16 16.30 -9.80
CA LEU A 117 -1.24 17.24 -8.67
C LEU A 117 -0.19 18.34 -8.79
N LYS A 118 1.04 18.00 -9.22
CA LYS A 118 2.10 18.99 -9.44
C LYS A 118 1.73 20.00 -10.52
N VAL A 119 1.30 19.56 -11.70
CA VAL A 119 0.98 20.48 -12.81
C VAL A 119 -0.21 21.37 -12.49
N CYS A 120 -1.20 20.88 -11.74
CA CYS A 120 -2.35 21.69 -11.37
C CYS A 120 -2.06 22.74 -10.30
N ASN A 121 -0.97 22.59 -9.56
CA ASN A 121 -0.52 23.54 -8.54
C ASN A 121 0.68 24.41 -8.98
N ASP A 122 1.19 24.23 -10.20
CA ASP A 122 2.30 25.00 -10.75
C ASP A 122 1.82 26.05 -11.77
N PRO A 123 1.83 27.36 -11.45
CA PRO A 123 1.41 28.42 -12.37
C PRO A 123 2.25 28.52 -13.65
N SER A 124 3.41 27.89 -13.71
CA SER A 124 4.24 27.82 -14.92
C SER A 124 3.84 26.69 -15.87
N SER A 125 3.03 25.73 -15.39
CA SER A 125 2.54 24.63 -16.21
C SER A 125 1.56 25.10 -17.28
N PRO A 126 1.68 24.64 -18.54
CA PRO A 126 0.67 24.89 -19.56
C PRO A 126 -0.73 24.39 -19.20
N ALA A 127 -0.84 23.39 -18.31
CA ALA A 127 -2.10 22.83 -17.85
C ALA A 127 -2.82 23.73 -16.81
N TYR A 128 -2.09 24.65 -16.17
CA TYR A 128 -2.56 25.34 -14.97
C TYR A 128 -3.92 26.05 -15.17
N ASP A 129 -4.06 26.85 -16.22
CA ASP A 129 -5.29 27.56 -16.57
C ASP A 129 -5.92 27.04 -17.89
N ALA A 130 -5.47 25.88 -18.38
CA ALA A 130 -6.06 25.27 -19.55
C ALA A 130 -7.48 24.78 -19.22
N GLN A 131 -8.41 25.06 -20.13
CA GLN A 131 -9.78 24.56 -20.06
C GLN A 131 -9.90 23.42 -21.06
N LEU A 132 -10.49 22.31 -20.63
CA LEU A 132 -10.79 21.18 -21.51
C LEU A 132 -12.11 21.45 -22.25
N GLU A 133 -12.23 20.98 -23.49
CA GLU A 133 -13.43 21.21 -24.31
C GLU A 133 -14.63 20.35 -23.89
N ASP A 134 -14.37 19.25 -23.18
CA ASP A 134 -15.37 18.32 -22.70
C ASP A 134 -15.63 18.56 -21.21
N ASP A 135 -16.85 19.04 -20.88
CA ASP A 135 -17.30 19.32 -19.51
C ASP A 135 -17.29 18.06 -18.62
N ASP A 136 -17.28 16.84 -19.21
CA ASP A 136 -17.16 15.57 -18.50
C ASP A 136 -15.70 15.24 -18.10
N LEU A 137 -14.71 16.01 -18.54
CA LEU A 137 -13.32 15.95 -18.07
C LEU A 137 -13.03 16.97 -16.96
N VAL A 138 -12.15 16.61 -16.04
CA VAL A 138 -11.69 17.49 -14.95
C VAL A 138 -10.42 18.19 -15.39
N ASP A 139 -10.39 19.53 -15.27
CA ASP A 139 -9.19 20.31 -15.49
C ASP A 139 -8.55 20.79 -14.17
N CYS A 140 -7.43 21.50 -14.28
CA CYS A 140 -6.72 21.98 -13.10
C CYS A 140 -7.47 23.09 -12.35
N THR A 141 -8.36 23.83 -13.00
CA THR A 141 -9.20 24.85 -12.36
C THR A 141 -10.28 24.20 -11.51
N ASP A 142 -10.91 23.13 -11.98
CA ASP A 142 -11.86 22.30 -11.22
C ASP A 142 -11.19 21.69 -9.99
N TYR A 143 -10.01 21.08 -10.18
CA TYR A 143 -9.21 20.52 -9.09
C TYR A 143 -8.89 21.58 -8.02
N ARG A 144 -8.35 22.74 -8.41
CA ARG A 144 -8.02 23.81 -7.45
C ARG A 144 -9.26 24.40 -6.79
N ALA A 145 -10.38 24.50 -7.51
CA ALA A 145 -11.66 24.96 -6.97
C ALA A 145 -12.17 23.98 -5.90
N ALA A 146 -12.06 22.68 -6.13
CA ALA A 146 -12.43 21.66 -5.15
C ALA A 146 -11.59 21.71 -3.86
N GLN A 147 -10.41 22.34 -3.88
CA GLN A 147 -9.54 22.53 -2.72
C GLN A 147 -9.79 23.82 -1.91
N GLN A 148 -10.65 24.72 -2.38
CA GLN A 148 -10.94 25.98 -1.67
C GLN A 148 -11.76 25.74 -0.39
N PHE A 149 -11.56 26.57 0.63
CA PHE A 149 -12.22 26.41 1.93
C PHE A 149 -13.76 26.38 1.83
N ASP A 150 -14.34 27.13 0.88
CA ASP A 150 -15.78 27.25 0.63
C ASP A 150 -16.33 26.23 -0.38
N ALA A 151 -15.52 25.31 -0.90
CA ALA A 151 -15.96 24.23 -1.77
C ALA A 151 -16.95 23.32 -1.03
N THR A 152 -18.08 22.98 -1.67
CA THR A 152 -19.05 22.07 -1.05
C THR A 152 -18.50 20.64 -1.03
N PRO A 153 -18.87 19.80 -0.03
CA PRO A 153 -18.47 18.40 0.00
C PRO A 153 -18.88 17.64 -1.27
N GLU A 154 -20.05 17.94 -1.83
CA GLU A 154 -20.53 17.30 -3.06
C GLU A 154 -19.67 17.66 -4.27
N PHE A 155 -19.25 18.91 -4.39
CA PHE A 155 -18.40 19.36 -5.49
C PHE A 155 -17.01 18.71 -5.40
N ALA A 156 -16.37 18.77 -4.23
CA ALA A 156 -15.06 18.15 -4.02
C ALA A 156 -15.10 16.64 -4.27
N ARG A 157 -16.15 15.95 -3.79
CA ARG A 157 -16.36 14.52 -4.05
C ARG A 157 -16.56 14.23 -5.54
N ASN A 158 -17.34 15.04 -6.26
CA ASN A 158 -17.55 14.84 -7.69
C ASN A 158 -16.25 14.99 -8.48
N VAL A 159 -15.43 15.99 -8.15
CA VAL A 159 -14.10 16.16 -8.77
C VAL A 159 -13.20 14.96 -8.46
N PHE A 160 -13.14 14.53 -7.20
CA PHE A 160 -12.37 13.33 -6.81
C PHE A 160 -12.82 12.08 -7.57
N VAL A 161 -14.12 11.78 -7.58
CA VAL A 161 -14.67 10.59 -8.26
C VAL A 161 -14.39 10.61 -9.77
N ARG A 162 -14.41 11.77 -10.41
CA ARG A 162 -14.12 11.90 -11.86
C ARG A 162 -12.64 11.70 -12.17
N ILE A 163 -11.73 12.25 -11.37
CA ILE A 163 -10.29 12.02 -11.53
C ILE A 163 -9.96 10.56 -11.20
N ASN A 164 -10.32 10.09 -10.00
CA ASN A 164 -10.00 8.75 -9.52
C ASN A 164 -10.71 7.66 -10.34
N GLY A 165 -11.85 7.98 -10.94
CA GLY A 165 -12.62 7.08 -11.79
C GLY A 165 -11.90 6.60 -13.04
N LEU A 166 -10.84 7.30 -13.48
CA LEU A 166 -9.98 6.86 -14.58
C LEU A 166 -9.29 5.53 -14.27
N LEU A 167 -9.04 5.22 -12.99
CA LEU A 167 -8.46 3.94 -12.55
C LEU A 167 -9.45 2.77 -12.63
N ASN A 168 -10.75 3.05 -12.74
CA ASN A 168 -11.77 2.01 -12.84
C ASN A 168 -11.98 1.50 -14.28
N LEU A 169 -11.35 2.13 -15.27
CA LEU A 169 -11.43 1.69 -16.66
C LEU A 169 -10.83 0.28 -16.83
N PRO A 170 -11.20 -0.44 -17.91
CA PRO A 170 -10.49 -1.65 -18.30
C PRO A 170 -8.98 -1.38 -18.41
N PRO A 171 -8.11 -2.32 -18.00
CA PRO A 171 -6.65 -2.13 -18.03
C PRO A 171 -6.11 -1.65 -19.40
N GLU A 172 -6.75 -2.03 -20.50
CA GLU A 172 -6.38 -1.60 -21.85
C GLU A 172 -6.71 -0.12 -22.17
N ASP A 173 -7.59 0.49 -21.38
CA ASP A 173 -8.16 1.83 -21.60
C ASP A 173 -7.69 2.86 -20.55
N VAL A 174 -7.00 2.42 -19.48
CA VAL A 174 -6.50 3.34 -18.44
C VAL A 174 -5.43 4.23 -19.04
N THR A 175 -5.51 5.52 -18.72
CA THR A 175 -4.60 6.52 -19.27
C THR A 175 -4.55 7.72 -18.36
N TYR A 176 -3.46 8.47 -18.46
CA TYR A 176 -3.31 9.74 -17.77
C TYR A 176 -4.47 10.70 -18.11
N PRO A 177 -4.89 11.54 -17.15
CA PRO A 177 -5.91 12.56 -17.39
C PRO A 177 -5.58 13.47 -18.59
N ALA A 178 -6.60 13.93 -19.32
CA ALA A 178 -6.41 14.80 -20.48
C ALA A 178 -5.66 16.11 -20.18
N LEU A 179 -5.74 16.62 -18.94
CA LEU A 179 -4.96 17.78 -18.47
C LEU A 179 -3.45 17.57 -18.55
N CYS A 180 -2.98 16.32 -18.62
CA CYS A 180 -1.57 15.97 -18.74
C CYS A 180 -0.97 16.31 -20.11
N GLY A 181 -1.80 16.81 -21.03
CA GLY A 181 -1.37 17.32 -22.32
C GLY A 181 -1.04 16.23 -23.34
N PRO A 182 -0.58 16.63 -24.54
CA PRO A 182 -0.27 15.68 -25.61
C PRO A 182 0.76 14.64 -25.18
N GLY A 183 0.40 13.36 -25.29
CA GLY A 183 1.27 12.25 -24.86
C GLY A 183 1.59 12.26 -23.36
N SER A 184 0.74 12.89 -22.55
CA SER A 184 0.88 12.98 -21.08
C SER A 184 2.15 13.70 -20.62
N ALA A 185 2.82 14.44 -21.52
CA ALA A 185 4.15 14.99 -21.30
C ALA A 185 4.25 15.87 -20.05
N TYR A 186 3.22 16.66 -19.74
CA TYR A 186 3.25 17.57 -18.59
C TYR A 186 3.30 16.79 -17.28
N CYS A 187 2.48 15.75 -17.15
CA CYS A 187 2.43 14.94 -15.93
C CYS A 187 3.61 13.97 -15.83
N LEU A 188 4.14 13.46 -16.95
CA LEU A 188 5.32 12.59 -16.92
C LEU A 188 6.55 13.35 -16.42
N GLU A 189 6.82 14.55 -16.97
CA GLU A 189 7.94 15.39 -16.54
C GLU A 189 7.77 15.83 -15.07
N ALA A 190 6.59 16.36 -14.72
CA ALA A 190 6.30 16.78 -13.37
C ALA A 190 6.32 15.62 -12.36
N GLY A 191 5.89 14.42 -12.78
CA GLY A 191 5.88 13.22 -11.96
C GLY A 191 7.30 12.74 -11.63
N MET A 192 8.23 12.79 -12.59
CA MET A 192 9.65 12.51 -12.35
C MET A 192 10.26 13.48 -11.32
N ASP A 193 9.92 14.78 -11.41
CA ASP A 193 10.38 15.78 -10.45
C ASP A 193 9.85 15.49 -9.04
N VAL A 194 8.56 15.16 -8.91
CA VAL A 194 7.96 14.77 -7.63
C VAL A 194 8.59 13.48 -7.09
N TRP A 195 8.82 12.49 -7.95
CA TRP A 195 9.47 11.22 -7.59
C TRP A 195 10.88 11.44 -7.04
N SER A 196 11.70 12.24 -7.73
CA SER A 196 13.02 12.63 -7.23
C SER A 196 12.92 13.30 -5.86
N GLY A 197 11.91 14.15 -5.64
CA GLY A 197 11.66 14.78 -4.35
C GLY A 197 11.27 13.80 -3.24
N ILE A 198 10.52 12.74 -3.56
CA ILE A 198 10.18 11.65 -2.62
C ILE A 198 11.44 10.88 -2.21
N VAL A 199 12.28 10.52 -3.20
CA VAL A 199 13.58 9.85 -2.95
C VAL A 199 14.47 10.73 -2.08
N ASP A 200 14.63 12.02 -2.42
CA ASP A 200 15.42 12.98 -1.65
C ASP A 200 14.89 13.15 -0.22
N ALA A 201 13.57 13.15 -0.03
CA ALA A 201 12.95 13.25 1.28
C ALA A 201 13.22 12.01 2.13
N ALA A 202 13.13 10.81 1.54
CA ALA A 202 13.46 9.55 2.21
C ALA A 202 14.94 9.51 2.58
N GLU A 203 15.85 9.86 1.67
CA GLU A 203 17.28 9.87 1.94
C GLU A 203 17.69 10.89 2.99
N SER A 204 17.05 12.07 3.00
CA SER A 204 17.28 13.09 4.01
C SER A 204 16.79 12.67 5.40
N ALA A 205 15.78 11.81 5.47
CA ALA A 205 15.22 11.32 6.73
C ALA A 205 16.00 10.12 7.30
N TYR A 206 16.73 9.38 6.48
CA TYR A 206 17.45 8.17 6.88
C TYR A 206 18.66 8.54 7.76
N ASP A 207 18.69 8.05 9.00
CA ASP A 207 19.85 8.20 9.88
C ASP A 207 21.05 7.39 9.35
N ARG A 208 21.95 8.08 8.68
CA ARG A 208 23.21 7.53 8.15
C ARG A 208 24.36 7.56 9.17
N THR A 209 24.10 7.82 10.46
CA THR A 209 25.13 7.71 11.50
C THR A 209 25.28 6.27 11.98
N ASP A 210 26.28 6.00 12.82
CA ASP A 210 26.48 4.68 13.39
C ASP A 210 25.38 4.27 14.39
N SER A 211 24.50 5.19 14.81
CA SER A 211 23.33 4.82 15.63
C SER A 211 22.22 4.13 14.85
N CYS A 212 22.04 4.43 13.56
CA CYS A 212 20.92 3.94 12.75
C CYS A 212 19.55 4.13 13.43
N GLY A 213 19.31 5.27 14.08
CA GLY A 213 18.14 5.50 14.91
C GLY A 213 16.82 5.62 14.15
N PHE A 214 16.84 5.71 12.82
CA PHE A 214 15.66 5.74 11.97
C PHE A 214 16.01 5.35 10.53
N THR A 215 15.23 4.47 9.92
CA THR A 215 15.37 4.09 8.50
C THR A 215 14.18 4.57 7.69
N SER A 216 14.42 5.21 6.55
CA SER A 216 13.37 5.55 5.59
C SER A 216 13.64 4.89 4.26
N PHE A 217 12.56 4.48 3.59
CA PHE A 217 12.62 3.81 2.30
C PHE A 217 11.92 4.65 1.25
N PRO A 218 12.58 4.96 0.11
CA PRO A 218 11.87 5.49 -1.05
C PRO A 218 10.81 4.49 -1.51
N GLY A 219 9.61 4.99 -1.79
CA GLY A 219 8.50 4.14 -2.21
C GLY A 219 7.33 4.94 -2.73
N TYR A 220 6.39 4.21 -3.33
CA TYR A 220 5.16 4.75 -3.88
C TYR A 220 4.09 3.65 -3.88
N GLU A 221 2.83 4.01 -4.04
CA GLU A 221 1.76 3.04 -4.30
C GLU A 221 1.45 2.97 -5.80
N TRP A 222 1.39 1.75 -6.33
CA TRP A 222 0.80 1.47 -7.64
C TRP A 222 -0.65 1.05 -7.42
N THR A 223 -1.59 1.70 -8.09
CA THR A 223 -3.02 1.73 -7.72
C THR A 223 -3.91 1.17 -8.82
N GLY A 224 -3.78 -0.13 -9.07
CA GLY A 224 -4.65 -0.82 -10.01
C GLY A 224 -6.04 -1.05 -9.44
N GLN A 225 -7.07 -0.60 -10.14
CA GLN A 225 -8.43 -0.63 -9.60
C GLN A 225 -9.53 -0.86 -10.65
N SER A 226 -9.30 -1.73 -11.65
CA SER A 226 -10.30 -1.98 -12.69
C SER A 226 -11.67 -2.41 -12.11
N ASP A 227 -12.75 -1.81 -12.61
CA ASP A 227 -14.12 -1.96 -12.09
C ASP A 227 -14.28 -1.65 -10.59
N GLY A 228 -13.35 -0.90 -9.99
CA GLY A 228 -13.35 -0.63 -8.56
C GLY A 228 -12.75 -1.73 -7.70
N ARG A 229 -12.26 -2.83 -8.29
CA ARG A 229 -11.67 -3.97 -7.57
C ARG A 229 -10.23 -3.66 -7.22
N ASN A 230 -9.94 -3.67 -5.92
CA ASN A 230 -8.61 -3.32 -5.41
C ASN A 230 -7.53 -4.29 -5.91
N LEU A 231 -6.48 -3.72 -6.49
CA LEU A 231 -5.18 -4.32 -6.77
C LEU A 231 -4.06 -3.39 -6.26
N HIS A 232 -4.23 -2.82 -5.07
CA HIS A 232 -3.28 -2.00 -4.29
C HIS A 232 -1.90 -2.64 -4.05
N ARG A 233 -0.76 -2.08 -4.49
CA ARG A 233 0.55 -2.49 -3.95
C ARG A 233 1.50 -1.32 -3.69
N ASN A 234 2.19 -1.42 -2.57
CA ASN A 234 3.25 -0.51 -2.20
C ASN A 234 4.58 -0.99 -2.77
N VAL A 235 5.22 -0.19 -3.61
CA VAL A 235 6.54 -0.46 -4.18
C VAL A 235 7.60 0.15 -3.26
N MET A 236 8.45 -0.70 -2.69
CA MET A 236 9.42 -0.33 -1.66
C MET A 236 10.84 -0.56 -2.17
N PHE A 237 11.62 0.51 -2.30
CA PHE A 237 13.04 0.43 -2.66
C PHE A 237 13.92 0.40 -1.42
N ARG A 238 15.02 -0.35 -1.51
CA ARG A 238 15.99 -0.45 -0.41
C ARG A 238 16.69 0.89 -0.10
N ASN A 239 16.95 1.71 -1.12
CA ASN A 239 17.74 2.95 -1.02
C ASN A 239 17.48 3.89 -2.21
N GLU A 240 18.34 4.91 -2.39
CA GLU A 240 18.23 5.93 -3.44
C GLU A 240 18.41 5.41 -4.88
N ARG A 241 18.87 4.17 -5.04
CA ARG A 241 18.92 3.49 -6.33
C ARG A 241 17.52 3.02 -6.63
N VAL A 242 16.82 3.75 -7.49
CA VAL A 242 15.44 3.50 -7.88
C VAL A 242 15.30 3.55 -9.40
N THR A 243 14.13 3.18 -9.92
CA THR A 243 13.77 3.40 -11.33
C THR A 243 13.61 4.89 -11.63
N ASP A 244 13.89 5.29 -12.87
CA ASP A 244 13.75 6.69 -13.32
C ASP A 244 12.30 7.20 -13.19
N LEU A 245 11.34 6.29 -13.31
CA LEU A 245 9.90 6.54 -13.15
C LEU A 245 9.35 5.74 -11.97
N PRO A 246 8.42 6.32 -11.18
CA PRO A 246 7.53 5.53 -10.35
C PRO A 246 6.44 4.94 -11.26
N TYR A 247 6.69 3.76 -11.84
CA TYR A 247 5.73 3.13 -12.74
C TYR A 247 4.36 3.01 -12.08
N SER A 248 3.35 3.67 -12.67
CA SER A 248 1.97 3.71 -12.18
C SER A 248 1.08 2.72 -12.93
N TYR A 249 -0.17 2.57 -12.48
CA TYR A 249 -1.20 1.81 -13.19
C TYR A 249 -1.47 2.35 -14.61
N PHE A 250 -1.25 3.64 -14.87
CA PHE A 250 -1.37 4.21 -16.22
C PHE A 250 -0.23 3.79 -17.16
N ASP A 251 0.93 3.41 -16.62
CA ASP A 251 2.10 3.02 -17.42
C ASP A 251 2.15 1.52 -17.67
N VAL A 252 1.79 0.75 -16.65
CA VAL A 252 1.83 -0.72 -16.62
C VAL A 252 0.57 -1.23 -15.92
N PRO A 253 -0.53 -1.47 -16.63
CA PRO A 253 -1.84 -1.75 -16.04
C PRO A 253 -2.00 -3.20 -15.54
N TYR A 254 -0.93 -3.99 -15.54
CA TYR A 254 -0.91 -5.35 -15.01
C TYR A 254 0.23 -5.54 -14.00
N PRO A 255 0.01 -6.29 -12.89
CA PRO A 255 1.07 -6.60 -11.94
C PRO A 255 2.31 -7.21 -12.60
N GLU A 256 2.12 -8.11 -13.57
CA GLU A 256 3.19 -8.79 -14.28
C GLU A 256 4.07 -7.81 -15.09
N GLU A 257 3.47 -6.74 -15.62
CA GLU A 257 4.19 -5.70 -16.34
C GLU A 257 4.97 -4.79 -15.38
N LEU A 258 4.37 -4.44 -14.23
CA LEU A 258 5.06 -3.73 -13.15
C LEU A 258 6.29 -4.53 -12.68
N TRP A 259 6.10 -5.81 -12.36
CA TRP A 259 7.18 -6.70 -11.94
C TRP A 259 8.27 -6.80 -13.01
N ALA A 260 7.90 -6.96 -14.28
CA ALA A 260 8.86 -7.04 -15.37
C ALA A 260 9.73 -5.76 -15.47
N ARG A 261 9.12 -4.57 -15.28
CA ARG A 261 9.86 -3.30 -15.23
C ARG A 261 10.80 -3.22 -14.05
N LEU A 262 10.32 -3.53 -12.85
CA LEU A 262 11.12 -3.50 -11.63
C LEU A 262 12.29 -4.49 -11.69
N VAL A 263 12.07 -5.70 -12.21
CA VAL A 263 13.15 -6.67 -12.44
C VAL A 263 14.18 -6.10 -13.41
N ALA A 264 13.75 -5.65 -14.59
CA ALA A 264 14.67 -5.24 -15.65
C ALA A 264 15.44 -3.95 -15.32
N GLU A 265 14.79 -3.00 -14.64
CA GLU A 265 15.32 -1.63 -14.46
C GLU A 265 15.83 -1.37 -13.04
N CYS A 266 15.56 -2.27 -12.08
CA CYS A 266 16.11 -2.21 -10.73
C CYS A 266 16.96 -3.46 -10.40
N LEU A 267 16.36 -4.64 -10.31
CA LEU A 267 17.06 -5.84 -9.81
C LEU A 267 18.22 -6.26 -10.75
N ASP A 268 18.01 -6.19 -12.05
CA ASP A 268 18.99 -6.57 -13.08
C ASP A 268 19.90 -5.41 -13.52
N ALA A 269 19.72 -4.21 -12.95
CA ALA A 269 20.44 -3.00 -13.38
C ALA A 269 21.92 -2.95 -12.95
N ASP A 270 22.38 -3.90 -12.12
CA ASP A 270 23.76 -3.99 -11.58
C ASP A 270 24.27 -2.67 -10.96
N ASN A 271 23.35 -1.91 -10.34
CA ASN A 271 23.62 -0.60 -9.74
C ASN A 271 23.35 -0.56 -8.23
N GLY A 272 23.04 -1.72 -7.63
CA GLY A 272 22.71 -1.87 -6.21
C GLY A 272 21.25 -1.60 -5.85
N CYS A 273 20.38 -1.34 -6.85
CA CYS A 273 18.94 -1.24 -6.67
C CYS A 273 18.35 -2.57 -6.18
N ASP A 274 17.40 -2.49 -5.26
CA ASP A 274 16.61 -3.62 -4.80
C ASP A 274 15.23 -3.12 -4.42
N VAL A 275 14.22 -3.93 -4.72
CA VAL A 275 12.83 -3.54 -4.67
C VAL A 275 11.95 -4.75 -4.40
N LEU A 276 10.89 -4.51 -3.63
CA LEU A 276 9.78 -5.44 -3.48
C LEU A 276 8.46 -4.67 -3.63
N THR A 277 7.37 -5.41 -3.78
CA THR A 277 6.01 -4.89 -3.82
C THR A 277 5.18 -5.55 -2.72
N ILE A 278 4.43 -4.76 -1.95
CA ILE A 278 3.58 -5.22 -0.85
C ILE A 278 2.12 -5.08 -1.29
N PRO A 279 1.47 -6.15 -1.78
CA PRO A 279 0.04 -6.13 -2.02
C PRO A 279 -0.71 -5.85 -0.70
N HIS A 280 -1.82 -5.14 -0.78
CA HIS A 280 -2.60 -4.77 0.41
C HIS A 280 -4.10 -4.75 0.16
N ASN A 281 -4.86 -4.79 1.26
CA ASN A 281 -6.31 -4.59 1.30
C ASN A 281 -7.07 -5.55 0.35
N SER A 282 -6.68 -6.84 0.38
CA SER A 282 -7.22 -7.85 -0.54
C SER A 282 -8.71 -8.15 -0.31
N ASN A 283 -9.24 -7.85 0.88
CA ASN A 283 -10.66 -7.90 1.20
C ASN A 283 -11.54 -7.07 0.25
N LEU A 284 -11.02 -5.98 -0.35
CA LEU A 284 -11.73 -5.14 -1.32
C LEU A 284 -11.37 -5.45 -2.78
N SER A 285 -10.82 -6.63 -3.06
CA SER A 285 -10.45 -7.03 -4.43
C SER A 285 -11.54 -7.76 -5.18
N ASP A 286 -12.68 -8.05 -4.54
CA ASP A 286 -13.70 -8.94 -5.10
C ASP A 286 -13.11 -10.29 -5.55
N GLY A 287 -12.13 -10.79 -4.79
CA GLY A 287 -11.40 -12.03 -5.06
C GLY A 287 -10.29 -11.95 -6.10
N LEU A 288 -10.08 -10.79 -6.74
CA LEU A 288 -9.12 -10.63 -7.84
C LEU A 288 -7.66 -10.88 -7.43
N TYR A 289 -7.30 -10.60 -6.17
CA TYR A 289 -5.94 -10.82 -5.67
C TYR A 289 -5.49 -12.29 -5.71
N PHE A 290 -6.43 -13.20 -5.45
CA PHE A 290 -6.17 -14.63 -5.30
C PHE A 290 -6.95 -15.42 -6.36
N ASP A 291 -7.03 -14.87 -7.59
CA ASP A 291 -7.56 -15.57 -8.75
C ASP A 291 -6.71 -16.81 -9.09
N ASP A 292 -7.24 -17.72 -9.91
CA ASP A 292 -6.60 -19.01 -10.24
C ASP A 292 -5.86 -19.04 -11.58
N LYS A 293 -5.64 -17.86 -12.15
CA LYS A 293 -5.11 -17.62 -13.50
C LYS A 293 -4.40 -16.28 -13.58
N MET A 294 -3.51 -16.15 -14.56
CA MET A 294 -2.82 -14.89 -14.87
C MET A 294 -3.77 -13.89 -15.52
N ALA A 295 -3.35 -12.62 -15.64
CA ALA A 295 -4.19 -11.55 -16.21
C ALA A 295 -4.70 -11.85 -17.64
N ASN A 296 -3.91 -12.58 -18.44
CA ASN A 296 -4.29 -13.00 -19.79
C ASN A 296 -5.32 -14.15 -19.84
N GLY A 297 -5.71 -14.69 -18.68
CA GLY A 297 -6.66 -15.79 -18.53
C GLY A 297 -6.05 -17.19 -18.57
N ASP A 298 -4.74 -17.32 -18.82
CA ASP A 298 -4.05 -18.61 -18.80
C ASP A 298 -3.80 -19.09 -17.36
N PRO A 299 -3.74 -20.41 -17.11
CA PRO A 299 -3.38 -20.95 -15.80
C PRO A 299 -2.00 -20.46 -15.35
N PHE A 300 -1.78 -20.35 -14.03
CA PHE A 300 -0.46 -20.06 -13.48
C PHE A 300 0.60 -21.06 -13.98
N THR A 301 1.79 -20.54 -14.26
CA THR A 301 2.98 -21.34 -14.52
C THR A 301 3.90 -21.36 -13.30
N PRO A 302 4.84 -22.32 -13.19
CA PRO A 302 5.86 -22.29 -12.15
C PRO A 302 6.65 -20.98 -12.15
N GLU A 303 7.00 -20.47 -13.32
CA GLU A 303 7.77 -19.22 -13.48
C GLU A 303 6.98 -18.01 -12.97
N TYR A 304 5.67 -17.96 -13.22
CA TYR A 304 4.81 -16.92 -12.66
C TYR A 304 4.79 -16.98 -11.12
N ALA A 305 4.62 -18.18 -10.56
CA ALA A 305 4.57 -18.37 -9.11
C ALA A 305 5.90 -17.97 -8.44
N GLU A 306 7.03 -18.31 -9.06
CA GLU A 306 8.37 -17.91 -8.58
C GLU A 306 8.58 -16.40 -8.66
N LEU A 307 8.21 -15.78 -9.79
CA LEU A 307 8.30 -14.31 -9.94
C LEU A 307 7.44 -13.59 -8.90
N ARG A 308 6.20 -14.02 -8.73
CA ARG A 308 5.29 -13.44 -7.74
C ARG A 308 5.84 -13.54 -6.33
N ASN A 309 6.34 -14.71 -5.93
CA ASN A 309 6.94 -14.87 -4.61
C ASN A 309 8.20 -14.01 -4.40
N ALA A 310 8.98 -13.78 -5.46
CA ALA A 310 10.15 -12.93 -5.38
C ALA A 310 9.78 -11.44 -5.27
N MET A 311 8.77 -10.99 -6.01
CA MET A 311 8.34 -9.59 -6.03
C MET A 311 7.39 -9.23 -4.88
N GLU A 312 6.57 -10.16 -4.42
CA GLU A 312 5.58 -9.99 -3.35
C GLU A 312 5.85 -10.94 -2.18
N PRO A 313 6.99 -10.82 -1.47
CA PRO A 313 7.34 -11.73 -0.38
C PRO A 313 6.46 -11.53 0.87
N VAL A 314 5.79 -10.38 0.99
CA VAL A 314 4.93 -10.02 2.12
C VAL A 314 3.64 -9.39 1.63
N ILE A 315 2.54 -9.60 2.36
CA ILE A 315 1.23 -9.02 2.09
C ILE A 315 0.72 -8.29 3.33
N GLU A 316 0.10 -7.13 3.12
CA GLU A 316 -0.56 -6.39 4.18
C GLU A 316 -1.93 -6.99 4.47
N ILE A 317 -2.05 -7.63 5.63
CA ILE A 317 -3.27 -8.33 6.06
C ILE A 317 -4.31 -7.37 6.66
N TYR A 318 -3.88 -6.18 7.09
CA TYR A 318 -4.71 -5.27 7.88
C TYR A 318 -4.23 -3.82 7.79
N GLN A 319 -5.19 -2.92 7.61
CA GLN A 319 -5.07 -1.47 7.71
C GLN A 319 -6.45 -0.85 8.04
N HIS A 320 -6.62 0.48 8.03
CA HIS A 320 -7.88 1.15 8.44
C HIS A 320 -9.16 0.68 7.73
N LYS A 321 -9.09 0.21 6.48
CA LYS A 321 -10.20 -0.42 5.74
C LYS A 321 -10.36 -1.92 6.04
N GLY A 322 -9.94 -2.35 7.24
CA GLY A 322 -10.30 -3.61 7.86
C GLY A 322 -9.37 -4.79 7.55
N ALA A 323 -9.75 -5.94 8.12
CA ALA A 323 -8.95 -7.16 8.05
C ALA A 323 -9.18 -7.95 6.75
N SER A 324 -8.09 -8.50 6.23
CA SER A 324 -8.05 -9.39 5.05
C SER A 324 -7.71 -10.84 5.40
N GLU A 325 -7.66 -11.22 6.68
CA GLU A 325 -7.30 -12.60 7.07
C GLU A 325 -8.38 -13.63 6.67
N CYS A 326 -9.61 -13.43 7.13
CA CYS A 326 -10.74 -14.34 6.91
C CYS A 326 -12.10 -13.67 7.12
N LEU A 327 -13.17 -14.32 6.64
CA LEU A 327 -14.56 -13.97 6.93
C LEU A 327 -15.17 -14.88 8.00
N PRO A 328 -16.12 -14.40 8.82
CA PRO A 328 -16.89 -15.26 9.72
C PRO A 328 -17.67 -16.31 8.90
N GLY A 329 -17.52 -17.59 9.26
CA GLY A 329 -18.07 -18.70 8.49
C GLY A 329 -18.72 -19.80 9.32
N ALA A 330 -19.60 -20.58 8.69
CA ALA A 330 -20.41 -21.61 9.34
C ALA A 330 -19.74 -23.01 9.45
N ALA A 331 -18.72 -23.30 8.64
CA ALA A 331 -18.08 -24.63 8.61
C ALA A 331 -17.05 -24.83 9.75
N THR A 332 -16.39 -23.75 10.13
CA THR A 332 -15.56 -23.62 11.34
C THR A 332 -15.83 -22.25 11.90
N ALA A 333 -16.58 -22.18 13.01
CA ALA A 333 -16.81 -20.93 13.71
C ALA A 333 -15.48 -20.49 14.36
N ASP A 334 -14.71 -19.70 13.63
CA ASP A 334 -13.62 -18.92 14.20
C ASP A 334 -14.16 -17.51 14.46
N GLU A 335 -14.43 -17.22 15.73
CA GLU A 335 -14.97 -15.92 16.15
C GLU A 335 -13.98 -14.77 15.91
N LEU A 336 -12.68 -15.07 15.78
CA LEU A 336 -11.65 -14.07 15.49
C LEU A 336 -11.69 -13.60 14.04
N CYS A 337 -12.29 -14.38 13.12
CA CYS A 337 -12.53 -13.93 11.75
C CYS A 337 -13.57 -12.80 11.65
N GLY A 338 -14.24 -12.43 12.76
CA GLY A 338 -15.09 -11.24 12.84
C GLY A 338 -14.34 -9.96 13.19
N PHE A 339 -13.02 -10.02 13.38
CA PHE A 339 -12.22 -8.85 13.68
C PHE A 339 -12.22 -7.87 12.50
N GLU A 340 -12.83 -6.70 12.70
CA GLU A 340 -12.78 -5.53 11.81
C GLU A 340 -12.97 -5.83 10.31
N VAL A 341 -13.97 -6.66 10.01
CA VAL A 341 -14.40 -6.92 8.64
C VAL A 341 -15.34 -5.82 8.18
N ILE A 342 -15.01 -5.18 7.05
CA ILE A 342 -15.87 -4.19 6.42
C ILE A 342 -16.90 -4.83 5.47
N PRO A 343 -18.12 -4.27 5.33
CA PRO A 343 -19.22 -4.90 4.60
C PRO A 343 -19.25 -4.53 3.10
N PHE A 344 -18.08 -4.44 2.47
CA PHE A 344 -17.91 -4.05 1.08
C PHE A 344 -17.04 -5.06 0.33
N SER A 345 -17.35 -5.32 -0.93
CA SER A 345 -16.58 -6.23 -1.78
C SER A 345 -15.46 -5.54 -2.55
N ASN A 346 -15.59 -4.23 -2.77
CA ASN A 346 -14.61 -3.45 -3.54
C ASN A 346 -14.62 -1.94 -3.21
N LEU A 347 -13.59 -1.22 -3.66
CA LEU A 347 -13.39 0.20 -3.37
C LEU A 347 -14.49 1.09 -3.95
N ALA A 348 -15.05 0.77 -5.13
CA ALA A 348 -16.17 1.52 -5.68
C ALA A 348 -17.42 1.47 -4.78
N THR A 349 -17.71 0.30 -4.21
CA THR A 349 -18.84 0.14 -3.28
C THR A 349 -18.58 0.78 -1.93
N THR A 350 -17.34 0.77 -1.44
CA THR A 350 -16.91 1.51 -0.24
C THR A 350 -17.10 3.01 -0.44
N ASN A 351 -16.61 3.57 -1.55
CA ASN A 351 -16.72 5.01 -1.88
C ASN A 351 -18.17 5.49 -2.03
N LEU A 352 -19.09 4.58 -2.37
CA LEU A 352 -20.52 4.85 -2.50
C LEU A 352 -21.32 4.46 -1.24
N GLU A 353 -20.65 3.99 -0.18
CA GLU A 353 -21.25 3.44 1.05
C GLU A 353 -22.34 2.39 0.77
N ARG A 354 -22.15 1.62 -0.30
CA ARG A 354 -23.10 0.61 -0.76
C ARG A 354 -22.67 -0.76 -0.26
N ILE A 355 -23.37 -1.27 0.77
CA ILE A 355 -23.10 -2.61 1.31
C ILE A 355 -23.14 -3.67 0.21
N THR A 356 -22.03 -4.39 0.09
CA THR A 356 -21.83 -5.54 -0.79
C THR A 356 -21.03 -6.59 -0.03
N PRO A 357 -21.56 -7.81 0.20
CA PRO A 357 -20.84 -8.81 0.97
C PRO A 357 -19.45 -9.09 0.37
N PRO A 358 -18.36 -9.08 1.16
CA PRO A 358 -17.03 -9.41 0.66
C PRO A 358 -16.97 -10.83 0.09
N ASP A 359 -16.16 -11.03 -0.95
CA ASP A 359 -15.90 -12.36 -1.51
C ASP A 359 -14.87 -13.10 -0.63
N PRO A 360 -15.15 -14.33 -0.14
CA PRO A 360 -14.17 -15.15 0.58
C PRO A 360 -12.83 -15.33 -0.14
N LYS A 361 -12.82 -15.27 -1.48
CA LYS A 361 -11.61 -15.29 -2.29
C LYS A 361 -10.69 -14.10 -2.08
N GLY A 362 -11.14 -13.01 -1.47
CA GLY A 362 -10.31 -11.85 -1.14
C GLY A 362 -9.48 -12.01 0.14
N PHE A 363 -9.54 -13.16 0.81
CA PHE A 363 -8.98 -13.34 2.15
C PHE A 363 -7.81 -14.34 2.20
N LEU A 364 -6.81 -14.04 3.03
CA LEU A 364 -5.55 -14.79 3.04
C LEU A 364 -5.71 -16.26 3.44
N ARG A 365 -6.66 -16.62 4.32
CA ARG A 365 -6.89 -18.04 4.65
C ARG A 365 -7.38 -18.84 3.43
N TYR A 366 -8.15 -18.21 2.53
CA TYR A 366 -8.50 -18.82 1.25
C TYR A 366 -7.25 -18.97 0.38
N ALA A 367 -6.46 -17.90 0.24
CA ALA A 367 -5.22 -17.90 -0.53
C ALA A 367 -4.25 -18.99 -0.08
N TYR A 368 -4.00 -19.16 1.22
CA TYR A 368 -3.12 -20.20 1.73
C TYR A 368 -3.64 -21.62 1.48
N GLY A 369 -4.96 -21.82 1.51
CA GLY A 369 -5.60 -23.07 1.12
C GLY A 369 -5.36 -23.41 -0.35
N GLU A 370 -5.64 -22.45 -1.24
CA GLU A 370 -5.42 -22.62 -2.69
C GLU A 370 -3.92 -22.71 -3.03
N GLY A 371 -3.06 -22.01 -2.29
CA GLY A 371 -1.61 -22.03 -2.45
C GLY A 371 -1.03 -23.43 -2.28
N MET A 372 -1.47 -24.16 -1.23
CA MET A 372 -1.10 -25.58 -1.04
C MET A 372 -1.62 -26.48 -2.18
N ARG A 373 -2.76 -26.14 -2.79
CA ARG A 373 -3.27 -26.87 -3.97
C ARG A 373 -2.40 -26.60 -5.19
N PHE A 374 -2.01 -25.36 -5.43
CA PHE A 374 -1.13 -24.96 -6.52
C PHE A 374 0.27 -25.54 -6.39
N GLU A 375 0.82 -25.59 -5.17
CA GLU A 375 2.12 -26.23 -4.89
C GLU A 375 2.13 -27.69 -5.38
N GLY A 376 1.03 -28.42 -5.19
CA GLY A 376 0.90 -29.79 -5.67
C GLY A 376 0.92 -29.95 -7.20
N SER A 377 0.51 -28.91 -7.96
CA SER A 377 0.48 -28.93 -9.43
C SER A 377 1.67 -28.24 -10.10
N LEU A 378 2.17 -27.16 -9.51
CA LEU A 378 3.23 -26.30 -10.06
C LEU A 378 4.60 -26.60 -9.45
N GLY A 379 4.65 -27.23 -8.28
CA GLY A 379 5.87 -27.39 -7.48
C GLY A 379 6.23 -26.16 -6.64
N THR A 380 5.53 -25.03 -6.85
CA THR A 380 5.71 -23.76 -6.15
C THR A 380 4.35 -23.20 -5.75
N ASN A 381 4.24 -22.68 -4.53
CA ASN A 381 3.04 -22.02 -4.02
C ASN A 381 3.04 -20.52 -4.43
N PRO A 382 2.09 -20.02 -5.25
CA PRO A 382 2.05 -18.61 -5.67
C PRO A 382 1.55 -17.64 -4.59
N PHE A 383 1.08 -18.14 -3.45
CA PHE A 383 0.51 -17.36 -2.34
C PHE A 383 1.31 -17.55 -1.05
N GLN A 384 2.65 -17.67 -1.16
CA GLN A 384 3.54 -17.90 -0.02
C GLN A 384 4.00 -16.57 0.61
N TYR A 385 3.08 -15.84 1.22
CA TYR A 385 3.36 -14.54 1.81
C TYR A 385 3.85 -14.60 3.25
N GLY A 386 4.78 -13.71 3.61
CA GLY A 386 4.89 -13.17 4.96
C GLY A 386 3.76 -12.18 5.25
N ILE A 387 3.51 -11.89 6.53
CA ILE A 387 2.43 -11.00 6.95
C ILE A 387 2.98 -9.67 7.44
N THR A 388 2.36 -8.58 6.99
CA THR A 388 2.51 -7.24 7.56
C THR A 388 1.16 -6.59 7.83
N ALA A 389 1.16 -5.49 8.56
CA ALA A 389 0.05 -4.57 8.71
C ALA A 389 0.59 -3.13 8.67
N ALA A 390 -0.27 -2.17 8.35
CA ALA A 390 0.12 -0.77 8.22
C ALA A 390 -1.08 0.15 8.51
N THR A 391 -0.86 1.46 8.56
CA THR A 391 -1.97 2.39 8.85
C THR A 391 -2.81 2.72 7.63
N ASP A 392 -2.19 2.83 6.44
CA ASP A 392 -2.79 3.43 5.24
C ASP A 392 -3.40 4.81 5.58
N THR A 393 -2.64 5.59 6.37
CA THR A 393 -3.10 6.90 6.83
C THR A 393 -3.02 7.95 5.73
N HIS A 394 -4.12 8.67 5.54
CA HIS A 394 -4.19 9.80 4.62
C HIS A 394 -3.91 11.15 5.27
N THR A 395 -3.36 11.16 6.48
CA THR A 395 -3.04 12.39 7.23
C THR A 395 -1.55 12.55 7.53
N SER A 396 -0.68 11.80 6.86
CA SER A 396 0.78 11.83 7.11
C SER A 396 1.18 11.45 8.55
N THR A 397 0.45 10.52 9.16
CA THR A 397 0.61 10.12 10.58
C THR A 397 1.09 8.65 10.72
N PRO A 398 2.30 8.30 10.25
CA PRO A 398 2.81 6.93 10.30
C PRO A 398 2.75 6.37 11.73
N GLY A 399 2.19 5.17 11.87
CA GLY A 399 2.09 4.44 13.12
C GLY A 399 1.18 5.07 14.17
N PHE A 400 0.25 5.93 13.78
CA PHE A 400 -0.73 6.52 14.69
C PHE A 400 -1.90 5.57 15.01
N VAL A 401 -1.54 4.43 15.60
CA VAL A 401 -2.43 3.29 15.87
C VAL A 401 -3.11 3.33 17.25
N ALA A 402 -2.84 4.36 18.05
CA ALA A 402 -3.41 4.48 19.40
C ALA A 402 -4.91 4.82 19.34
N GLU A 403 -5.75 3.88 19.77
CA GLU A 403 -7.22 4.03 19.72
C GLU A 403 -7.77 5.15 20.61
N ASP A 404 -7.10 5.47 21.72
CA ASP A 404 -7.56 6.44 22.71
C ASP A 404 -7.35 7.90 22.29
N ASP A 405 -6.40 8.17 21.38
CA ASP A 405 -6.16 9.49 20.79
C ASP A 405 -6.49 9.58 19.29
N PHE A 406 -7.05 8.52 18.70
CA PHE A 406 -7.31 8.42 17.26
C PHE A 406 -8.01 9.66 16.66
N LYS A 407 -7.46 10.20 15.57
CA LYS A 407 -7.95 11.41 14.86
C LYS A 407 -8.55 11.13 13.49
N GLY A 408 -8.71 9.85 13.13
CA GLY A 408 -9.12 9.43 11.79
C GLY A 408 -7.95 9.37 10.81
N HIS A 409 -8.15 8.66 9.69
CA HIS A 409 -7.20 8.61 8.57
C HIS A 409 -7.43 9.76 7.60
N GLY A 410 -8.63 10.36 7.60
CA GLY A 410 -8.95 11.55 6.81
C GLY A 410 -9.02 11.32 5.31
N GLY A 411 -9.20 10.08 4.86
CA GLY A 411 -9.00 9.68 3.46
C GLY A 411 -9.78 8.48 2.91
N ALA A 412 -10.46 7.65 3.71
CA ALA A 412 -11.20 6.50 3.17
C ALA A 412 -12.71 6.56 3.44
N GLY A 413 -13.28 7.76 3.30
CA GLY A 413 -14.70 7.97 3.58
C GLY A 413 -15.09 9.45 3.55
N GLN A 414 -15.73 9.94 4.62
CA GLN A 414 -16.01 11.37 4.73
C GLN A 414 -14.71 12.15 4.94
N PRO A 415 -14.39 13.15 4.09
CA PRO A 415 -13.17 13.90 4.24
C PRO A 415 -13.15 14.66 5.59
N ASN A 416 -12.09 14.44 6.37
CA ASN A 416 -11.86 15.16 7.64
C ASN A 416 -11.70 16.68 7.47
N ARG A 417 -11.65 17.16 6.24
CA ARG A 417 -11.72 18.58 5.89
C ARG A 417 -13.10 19.21 6.10
N PHE A 418 -14.20 18.46 5.97
CA PHE A 418 -15.57 19.00 5.99
C PHE A 418 -16.26 18.90 7.37
N LEU A 419 -15.48 19.02 8.44
CA LEU A 419 -15.91 18.79 9.82
C LEU A 419 -17.23 19.48 10.25
N PRO A 420 -17.90 18.91 11.29
CA PRO A 420 -17.41 17.79 12.10
C PRO A 420 -17.76 16.43 11.50
N PRO A 421 -17.02 15.37 11.88
CA PRO A 421 -17.31 14.01 11.49
C PRO A 421 -18.68 13.62 12.08
N PRO A 422 -19.20 12.40 11.82
CA PRO A 422 -20.35 11.89 12.56
C PRO A 422 -20.24 12.24 14.05
N PRO A 423 -21.26 12.88 14.67
CA PRO A 423 -21.14 13.38 16.03
C PRO A 423 -20.65 12.31 17.00
N GLY A 424 -19.47 12.53 17.58
CA GLY A 424 -18.85 11.62 18.55
C GLY A 424 -17.82 10.64 17.98
N PHE A 425 -17.57 10.64 16.67
CA PHE A 425 -16.51 9.84 16.04
C PHE A 425 -15.42 10.74 15.42
N PRO A 426 -14.16 10.29 15.37
CA PRO A 426 -13.08 11.01 14.70
C PRO A 426 -13.02 10.74 13.18
N ASP A 427 -13.72 9.71 12.69
CA ASP A 427 -13.80 9.28 11.29
C ASP A 427 -15.09 8.45 11.07
N VAL A 428 -15.24 7.80 9.92
CA VAL A 428 -16.32 6.85 9.62
C VAL A 428 -16.23 5.61 10.52
N GLU A 429 -17.37 5.11 11.00
CA GLU A 429 -17.46 4.13 12.09
C GLU A 429 -16.87 2.73 11.80
N TYR A 430 -16.59 2.42 10.54
CA TYR A 430 -15.99 1.14 10.13
C TYR A 430 -14.49 1.24 9.81
N LEU A 431 -13.90 2.43 9.99
CA LEU A 431 -12.46 2.64 9.87
C LEU A 431 -11.79 2.61 11.24
N SER A 432 -10.70 1.86 11.35
CA SER A 432 -9.89 1.73 12.56
C SER A 432 -8.52 2.37 12.38
N PRO A 433 -7.69 2.53 13.43
CA PRO A 433 -6.35 3.10 13.31
C PRO A 433 -5.36 2.34 12.42
N GLY A 434 -5.71 1.12 11.97
CA GLY A 434 -4.82 0.23 11.22
C GLY A 434 -3.76 -0.44 12.10
N GLY A 435 -2.72 -0.96 11.45
CA GLY A 435 -1.67 -1.75 12.10
C GLY A 435 -0.25 -1.18 11.96
N LEU A 436 0.71 -1.94 12.46
CA LEU A 436 2.14 -1.65 12.33
C LEU A 436 2.86 -2.82 11.67
N THR A 437 3.93 -2.50 10.94
CA THR A 437 4.86 -3.48 10.41
C THR A 437 5.89 -3.80 11.50
N ALA A 438 6.17 -5.08 11.72
CA ALA A 438 7.23 -5.52 12.61
C ALA A 438 8.24 -6.40 11.83
N VAL A 439 9.52 -6.11 11.98
CA VAL A 439 10.60 -6.86 11.34
C VAL A 439 11.55 -7.40 12.41
N TRP A 440 11.94 -8.68 12.28
CA TRP A 440 12.95 -9.32 13.13
C TRP A 440 14.29 -9.40 12.37
N ALA A 441 15.17 -8.42 12.58
CA ALA A 441 16.37 -8.18 11.77
C ALA A 441 17.68 -8.11 12.57
#